data_AF-A0A348NRP3-F1
#
_entry.id   AF-A0A348NRP3-F1
#
_cell.length_a   1.000
_cell.length_b   1.000
_cell.length_c   1.000
_cell.angle_alpha   90.00
_cell.angle_beta   90.00
_cell.angle_gamma   90.00
#
_symmetry.space_group_name_H-M   'P 1'
#
loop_
_entity.id
_entity.type
_entity.pdbx_description
1 polymer ?
#
loop_
_entity_poly.entity_id
_entity_poly.type
_entity_poly.pdbx_seq_one_letter_code
_entity_poly.pdbx_strand_id
1 'polypeptide(L)'
;MLFTTERGRPRDPSALGELLRMFRREFEPELLAIGVDAEHLTFRSLREAVAAAVSDTAGVEVARDLLGHSDSAITEGHYAKRPDLIVEVAADALDEVFGGIDAFAELS
;
A
#
# COMPACT_ATOMS: atom_id res chain seq x y z
N MET A 1 -13.16 5.43 12.91
CA MET A 1 -11.99 6.04 12.23
C MET A 1 -10.82 5.09 12.40
N LEU A 2 -10.30 4.51 11.32
CA LEU A 2 -9.29 3.44 11.35
C LEU A 2 -7.87 3.95 11.70
N PHE A 3 -7.60 5.23 11.40
CA PHE A 3 -6.33 5.89 11.74
C PHE A 3 -6.56 6.95 12.81
N THR A 4 -6.29 6.59 14.05
CA THR A 4 -6.34 7.52 15.17
C THR A 4 -4.94 7.81 15.69
N THR A 5 -4.78 8.95 16.35
CA THR A 5 -3.65 9.15 17.25
C THR A 5 -3.79 8.20 18.43
N GLU A 6 -2.73 8.06 19.21
CA GLU A 6 -2.72 7.29 20.47
C GLU A 6 -3.83 7.74 21.45
N ARG A 7 -4.32 8.97 21.30
CA ARG A 7 -5.42 9.56 22.08
C ARG A 7 -6.79 9.42 21.41
N GLY A 8 -6.94 8.56 20.40
CA GLY A 8 -8.22 8.29 19.73
C GLY A 8 -8.72 9.39 18.80
N ARG A 9 -7.92 10.44 18.53
CA ARG A 9 -8.33 11.52 17.63
C ARG A 9 -8.11 11.12 16.17
N PRO A 10 -8.97 11.56 15.22
CA PRO A 10 -8.65 11.54 13.80
C PRO A 10 -7.22 12.00 13.53
N ARG A 11 -6.42 11.18 12.85
CA ARG A 11 -5.07 11.57 12.44
C ARG A 11 -5.19 12.54 11.26
N ASP A 12 -4.51 13.68 11.34
CA ASP A 12 -4.46 14.63 10.23
C ASP A 12 -3.72 13.99 9.03
N PRO A 13 -4.21 14.15 7.79
CA PRO A 13 -3.52 13.61 6.61
C PRO A 13 -2.05 14.05 6.49
N SER A 14 -1.72 15.28 6.93
CA SER A 14 -0.34 15.78 6.96
C SER A 14 0.57 14.95 7.88
N ALA A 15 0.03 14.37 8.95
CA ALA A 15 0.78 13.54 9.89
C ALA A 15 1.26 12.22 9.25
N LEU A 16 0.58 11.72 8.21
CA LEU A 16 1.06 10.56 7.43
C LEU A 16 2.24 10.95 6.55
N GLY A 17 2.19 12.12 5.92
CA GLY A 17 3.32 12.66 5.14
C GLY A 17 4.56 12.91 6.02
N GLU A 18 4.35 13.42 7.22
CA GLU A 18 5.41 13.62 8.21
C GLU A 18 5.99 12.29 8.69
N LEU A 19 5.16 11.30 8.99
CA LEU A 19 5.62 9.96 9.37
C LEU A 19 6.49 9.33 8.28
N LEU A 20 6.06 9.39 7.01
CA LEU A 20 6.84 8.87 5.89
C LEU A 20 8.16 9.65 5.72
N ARG A 21 8.15 10.97 5.95
CA ARG A 21 9.37 11.78 5.94
C ARG A 21 10.33 11.39 7.07
N MET A 22 9.81 11.12 8.27
CA MET A 22 10.62 10.64 9.39
C MET A 22 11.22 9.28 9.11
N PHE A 23 10.40 8.32 8.66
CA PHE A 23 10.83 6.97 8.27
C PHE A 23 11.96 7.02 7.23
N ARG A 24 11.77 7.78 6.15
CA ARG A 24 12.79 7.93 5.11
C ARG A 24 14.11 8.46 5.62
N ARG A 25 14.08 9.44 6.52
CA ARG A 25 15.29 10.02 7.10
C ARG A 25 15.99 9.06 8.06
N GLU A 26 15.22 8.25 8.78
CA GLU A 26 15.74 7.30 9.75
C GLU A 26 16.38 6.08 9.08
N PHE A 27 15.76 5.57 8.01
CA PHE A 27 16.15 4.33 7.33
C PHE A 27 16.78 4.55 5.94
N GLU A 28 17.28 5.75 5.65
CA GLU A 28 17.87 6.07 4.33
C GLU A 28 18.97 5.07 3.92
N PRO A 29 19.96 4.71 4.79
CA PRO A 29 20.98 3.74 4.44
C PRO A 29 20.42 2.34 4.12
N GLU A 30 19.45 1.87 4.88
CA GLU A 30 18.81 0.56 4.71
C GLU A 30 17.96 0.52 3.43
N LEU A 31 17.23 1.59 3.14
CA LEU A 31 16.48 1.75 1.89
C LEU A 31 17.43 1.70 0.68
N LEU A 32 18.54 2.44 0.74
CA LEU A 32 19.57 2.39 -0.30
C LEU A 32 20.19 0.99 -0.46
N ALA A 33 20.42 0.27 0.64
CA ALA A 33 20.97 -1.08 0.61
C ALA A 33 20.06 -2.09 -0.12
N ILE A 34 18.74 -1.87 -0.10
CA ILE A 34 17.76 -2.66 -0.86
C ILE A 34 17.40 -2.04 -2.22
N GLY A 35 18.13 -1.01 -2.66
CA GLY A 35 17.92 -0.35 -3.96
C GLY A 35 16.72 0.61 -4.01
N VAL A 36 16.18 1.00 -2.86
CA VAL A 36 15.10 1.97 -2.75
C VAL A 36 15.68 3.36 -2.49
N ASP A 37 15.45 4.28 -3.42
CA ASP A 37 15.76 5.69 -3.20
C ASP A 37 14.70 6.31 -2.27
N ALA A 38 15.15 6.79 -1.11
CA ALA A 38 14.30 7.43 -0.11
C ALA A 38 13.53 8.63 -0.70
N GLU A 39 14.14 9.45 -1.56
CA GLU A 39 13.44 10.61 -2.14
C GLU A 39 12.23 10.19 -2.99
N HIS A 40 12.35 9.04 -3.66
CA HIS A 40 11.31 8.48 -4.53
C HIS A 40 10.28 7.63 -3.76
N LEU A 41 10.56 7.23 -2.52
CA LEU A 41 9.62 6.53 -1.66
C LEU A 41 8.48 7.46 -1.21
N THR A 42 7.34 7.35 -1.87
CA THR A 42 6.11 8.10 -1.63
C THR A 42 4.91 7.16 -1.48
N PHE A 43 3.81 7.60 -0.85
CA PHE A 43 2.56 6.84 -0.84
C PHE A 43 2.06 6.49 -2.25
N ARG A 44 2.35 7.35 -3.23
CA ARG A 44 2.06 7.08 -4.63
C ARG A 44 2.92 5.94 -5.18
N SER A 45 4.22 5.96 -4.95
CA SER A 45 5.12 4.86 -5.38
C SER A 45 4.75 3.53 -4.73
N LEU A 46 4.33 3.53 -3.46
CA LEU A 46 3.84 2.33 -2.78
C LEU A 46 2.55 1.81 -3.43
N ARG A 47 1.62 2.73 -3.77
CA ARG A 47 0.40 2.39 -4.49
C ARG A 47 0.69 1.82 -5.88
N GLU A 48 1.66 2.38 -6.60
CA GLU A 48 2.08 1.90 -7.93
C GLU A 48 2.77 0.53 -7.83
N ALA A 49 3.59 0.29 -6.82
CA ALA A 49 4.22 -1.01 -6.57
C ALA A 49 3.18 -2.12 -6.30
N VAL A 50 2.19 -1.84 -5.46
CA VAL A 50 1.06 -2.76 -5.22
C VAL A 50 0.25 -2.99 -6.49
N ALA A 51 0.02 -1.95 -7.29
CA ALA A 51 -0.67 -2.06 -8.57
C ALA A 51 0.05 -3.03 -9.53
N ALA A 52 1.36 -2.86 -9.65
CA ALA A 52 2.19 -3.69 -10.50
C ALA A 52 2.19 -5.15 -10.02
N ALA A 53 2.45 -5.39 -8.73
CA ALA A 53 2.47 -6.74 -8.16
C ALA A 53 1.15 -7.50 -8.37
N VAL A 54 0.01 -6.84 -8.12
CA VAL A 54 -1.30 -7.46 -8.32
C VAL A 54 -1.64 -7.59 -9.81
N SER A 55 -1.24 -6.63 -10.65
CA SER A 55 -1.45 -6.73 -12.10
C SER A 55 -0.67 -7.90 -12.70
N ASP A 56 0.56 -8.11 -12.27
CA ASP A 56 1.43 -9.18 -12.76
C ASP A 56 0.93 -10.57 -12.33
N THR A 57 0.32 -10.66 -11.14
CA THR A 57 -0.14 -11.94 -10.56
C THR A 57 -1.60 -12.27 -10.88
N ALA A 58 -2.49 -11.27 -10.82
CA ALA A 58 -3.95 -11.45 -10.91
C ALA A 58 -4.61 -10.64 -12.05
N GLY A 59 -3.83 -9.89 -12.82
CA GLY A 59 -4.30 -9.11 -13.97
C GLY A 59 -4.71 -7.67 -13.64
N VAL A 60 -4.67 -6.82 -14.67
CA VAL A 60 -4.90 -5.37 -14.58
C VAL A 60 -6.31 -5.01 -14.08
N GLU A 61 -7.30 -5.86 -14.32
CA GLU A 61 -8.68 -5.65 -13.88
C GLU A 61 -8.82 -5.76 -12.37
N VAL A 62 -8.17 -6.78 -11.78
CA VAL A 62 -8.11 -6.97 -10.32
C VAL A 62 -7.32 -5.83 -9.67
N ALA A 63 -6.20 -5.42 -10.26
CA ALA A 63 -5.41 -4.29 -9.77
C ALA A 63 -6.18 -2.96 -9.82
N ARG A 64 -6.88 -2.68 -10.93
CA ARG A 64 -7.74 -1.49 -11.09
C ARG A 64 -8.84 -1.47 -10.04
N ASP A 65 -9.53 -2.60 -9.89
CA ASP A 65 -10.64 -2.73 -8.97
C ASP A 65 -10.15 -2.64 -7.52
N LEU A 66 -9.03 -3.29 -7.15
CA LEU A 66 -8.36 -3.24 -5.82
C LEU A 66 -7.98 -1.82 -5.41
N LEU A 67 -7.48 -1.03 -6.35
CA LEU A 67 -7.01 0.32 -6.08
C LEU A 67 -8.15 1.33 -6.07
N GLY A 68 -9.34 0.93 -6.53
CA GLY A 68 -10.47 1.85 -6.67
C GLY A 68 -10.18 2.90 -7.75
N HIS A 69 -9.44 2.53 -8.79
CA HIS A 69 -9.34 3.33 -10.02
C HIS A 69 -10.67 3.23 -10.77
N SER A 70 -11.74 3.74 -10.16
CA SER A 70 -12.96 4.05 -10.86
C SER A 70 -12.62 5.16 -11.86
N ASP A 71 -13.01 5.00 -13.11
CA ASP A 71 -13.19 6.16 -13.96
C ASP A 71 -14.00 7.19 -13.16
N SER A 72 -13.50 8.42 -13.04
CA SER A 72 -13.96 9.46 -12.11
C SER A 72 -15.46 9.83 -12.22
N ALA A 73 -16.17 9.23 -13.18
CA ALA A 73 -17.58 9.39 -13.45
C ALA A 73 -18.53 8.58 -12.54
N ILE A 74 -18.08 7.57 -11.78
CA ILE A 74 -19.00 6.69 -11.01
C ILE A 74 -18.69 6.74 -9.51
N THR A 75 -19.01 7.85 -8.88
CA THR A 75 -18.84 8.04 -7.43
C THR A 75 -20.20 8.10 -6.76
N GLU A 76 -20.74 6.93 -6.38
CA GLU A 76 -21.69 6.73 -5.24
C GLU A 76 -22.21 5.27 -5.14
N GLY A 77 -22.15 4.47 -6.22
CA GLY A 77 -22.66 3.08 -6.20
C GLY A 77 -21.66 1.97 -5.86
N HIS A 78 -20.37 2.15 -6.16
CA HIS A 78 -19.40 1.03 -6.16
C HIS A 78 -18.69 0.78 -4.82
N TYR A 79 -18.68 1.74 -3.89
CA TYR A 79 -18.04 1.53 -2.58
C TYR A 79 -18.82 0.57 -1.68
N ALA A 80 -20.07 0.25 -2.01
CA ALA A 80 -20.93 -0.57 -1.13
C ALA A 80 -20.72 -2.08 -1.28
N LYS A 81 -20.16 -2.55 -2.40
CA LYS A 81 -19.91 -3.99 -2.66
C LYS A 81 -18.78 -4.17 -3.66
N ARG A 82 -17.52 -4.09 -3.20
CA ARG A 82 -16.48 -4.82 -3.92
C ARG A 82 -16.82 -6.32 -3.73
N PRO A 83 -16.93 -7.14 -4.78
CA PRO A 83 -17.18 -8.57 -4.59
C PRO A 83 -16.08 -9.12 -3.68
N ASP A 84 -16.44 -9.78 -2.58
CA ASP A 84 -15.48 -10.29 -1.59
C ASP A 84 -14.35 -11.11 -2.25
N LEU A 85 -14.69 -11.82 -3.33
CA LEU A 85 -13.78 -12.55 -4.20
C LEU A 85 -12.61 -11.72 -4.77
N ILE A 86 -12.82 -10.44 -5.12
CA ILE A 86 -11.73 -9.58 -5.64
C ILE A 86 -10.74 -9.22 -4.54
N VAL A 87 -11.23 -9.04 -3.30
CA VAL A 87 -10.37 -8.76 -2.15
C VAL A 87 -9.53 -9.98 -1.80
N GLU A 88 -10.13 -11.18 -1.84
CA GLU A 88 -9.43 -12.45 -1.62
C GLU A 88 -8.33 -12.68 -2.67
N VAL A 89 -8.65 -12.55 -3.96
CA VAL A 89 -7.66 -12.74 -5.04
C VAL A 89 -6.51 -11.73 -4.96
N ALA A 90 -6.81 -10.48 -4.60
CA ALA A 90 -5.77 -9.47 -4.38
C ALA A 90 -4.92 -9.77 -3.15
N ALA A 91 -5.50 -10.31 -2.09
CA ALA A 91 -4.77 -10.71 -0.89
C ALA A 91 -3.82 -11.88 -1.19
N ASP A 92 -4.31 -12.92 -1.88
CA ASP A 92 -3.49 -14.07 -2.30
C ASP A 92 -2.31 -13.62 -3.17
N ALA A 93 -2.54 -12.70 -4.12
CA ALA A 93 -1.48 -12.13 -4.96
C ALA A 93 -0.45 -11.34 -4.15
N LEU A 94 -0.88 -10.60 -3.12
CA LEU A 94 0.04 -9.87 -2.24
C LEU A 94 0.82 -10.82 -1.34
N ASP A 95 0.21 -11.87 -0.82
CA ASP A 95 0.88 -12.89 -0.03
C ASP A 95 1.89 -13.69 -0.87
N GLU A 96 1.60 -13.98 -2.13
CA GLU A 96 2.55 -14.62 -3.04
C GLU A 96 3.80 -13.76 -3.27
N VAL A 97 3.63 -12.45 -3.45
CA VAL A 97 4.72 -11.52 -3.75
C VAL A 97 5.48 -11.06 -2.50
N PHE A 98 4.76 -10.85 -1.38
CA PHE A 98 5.29 -10.18 -0.17
C PHE A 98 5.19 -11.01 1.11
N GLY A 99 4.50 -12.15 1.12
CA GLY A 99 4.27 -12.97 2.32
C GLY A 99 5.54 -13.60 2.91
N GLY A 100 6.63 -13.68 2.15
CA GLY A 100 7.93 -14.21 2.61
C GLY A 100 8.81 -13.20 3.38
N ILE A 101 8.35 -11.97 3.60
CA ILE A 101 9.18 -10.89 4.19
C ILE A 101 9.43 -11.10 5.71
N ASP A 102 8.69 -11.99 6.38
CA ASP A 102 8.92 -12.35 7.79
C ASP A 102 10.33 -12.90 8.09
N ALA A 103 11.07 -13.35 7.06
CA ALA A 103 12.45 -13.85 7.21
C ALA A 103 13.49 -12.78 7.60
N PHE A 104 13.17 -11.48 7.52
CA PHE A 104 14.09 -10.41 7.93
C PHE A 104 14.02 -10.07 9.44
N ALA A 105 13.02 -10.58 10.16
CA ALA A 105 12.86 -10.33 11.60
C ALA A 105 13.73 -11.25 12.48
N GLU A 106 14.31 -12.33 11.94
CA GLU A 106 15.12 -13.29 12.69
C GLU A 106 16.64 -13.01 12.65
N LEU A 107 17.08 -11.92 12.01
CA LEU A 107 18.51 -11.55 11.87
C LEU A 107 18.95 -10.31 12.67
N SER A 108 18.15 -9.86 13.64
CA SER A 108 18.51 -8.80 14.61
C SER A 108 18.56 -9.33 16.04
#